data_AF-A0A3L7YP70-F1
#
_entry.id   AF-A0A3L7YP70-F1
#
_cell.length_a   1.000
_cell.length_b   1.000
_cell.length_c   1.000
_cell.angle_alpha   90.00
_cell.angle_beta   90.00
_cell.angle_gamma   90.00
#
_symmetry.space_group_name_H-M   'P 1'
#
loop_
_entity.id
_entity.type
_entity.pdbx_description
1 polymer ?
#
loop_
_entity_poly.entity_id
_entity_poly.type
_entity_poly.pdbx_seq_one_letter_code
_entity_poly.pdbx_strand_id
1 'polypeptide(L)'
;MSDAPVNSAPPLQKQATAAQLRRMVKSRPYLPVHEIRRTYGLPGDEDLTVKISTTDGDAWIGLPEREAKLIETLVKQGEIGLIYHEMPRARVVLGIHGATLHA
;
A
#
# COMPACT_ATOMS: atom_id res chain seq x y z
N MET A 1 -42.78 3.25 -19.87
CA MET A 1 -41.40 3.63 -19.54
C MET A 1 -40.94 2.63 -18.49
N SER A 2 -40.17 1.62 -18.89
CA SER A 2 -39.73 0.55 -17.97
C SER A 2 -38.45 0.99 -17.28
N ASP A 3 -38.50 1.13 -15.95
CA ASP A 3 -37.31 1.18 -15.11
C ASP A 3 -36.65 -0.20 -15.12
N ALA A 4 -35.57 -0.33 -15.88
CA ALA A 4 -34.69 -1.48 -15.78
C ALA A 4 -33.89 -1.37 -14.46
N PRO A 5 -33.72 -2.45 -13.69
CA PRO A 5 -32.91 -2.41 -12.50
C PRO A 5 -31.45 -2.23 -12.92
N VAL A 6 -30.84 -1.11 -12.52
CA VAL A 6 -29.40 -0.89 -12.66
C VAL A 6 -28.70 -1.88 -11.74
N ASN A 7 -28.31 -3.02 -12.31
CA ASN A 7 -27.54 -4.06 -11.62
C ASN A 7 -26.12 -3.52 -11.35
N SER A 8 -25.98 -2.71 -10.31
CA SER A 8 -24.71 -2.19 -9.83
C SER A 8 -24.05 -3.29 -9.02
N ALA A 9 -23.48 -4.29 -9.70
CA ALA A 9 -22.60 -5.25 -9.04
C ALA A 9 -21.55 -4.47 -8.24
N PRO A 10 -21.29 -4.79 -6.96
CA PRO A 10 -20.23 -4.14 -6.20
C PRO A 10 -18.93 -4.26 -7.01
N PRO A 11 -18.14 -3.19 -7.15
CA PRO A 11 -16.86 -3.32 -7.82
C PRO A 11 -16.06 -4.40 -7.10
N LEU A 12 -15.69 -5.46 -7.82
CA LEU A 12 -14.78 -6.50 -7.33
C LEU A 12 -13.58 -5.80 -6.71
N GLN A 13 -13.41 -5.95 -5.39
CA GLN A 13 -12.26 -5.40 -4.67
C GLN A 13 -11.01 -5.96 -5.33
N LYS A 14 -10.30 -5.11 -6.09
CA LYS A 14 -9.11 -5.52 -6.81
C LYS A 14 -8.01 -5.67 -5.78
N GLN A 15 -7.59 -6.90 -5.52
CA GLN A 15 -6.44 -7.13 -4.66
C GLN A 15 -5.16 -6.68 -5.37
N ALA A 16 -4.29 -5.95 -4.65
CA ALA A 16 -2.97 -5.62 -5.15
C ALA A 16 -2.13 -6.90 -5.29
N THR A 17 -1.40 -7.01 -6.40
CA THR A 17 -0.35 -8.03 -6.61
C THR A 17 1.03 -7.40 -6.52
N ALA A 18 2.06 -8.20 -6.22
CA ALA A 18 3.46 -7.74 -6.20
C ALA A 18 3.85 -7.05 -7.52
N ALA A 19 3.48 -7.63 -8.66
CA ALA A 19 3.79 -7.08 -9.97
C ALA A 19 3.15 -5.70 -10.21
N GLN A 20 1.91 -5.52 -9.76
CA GLN A 20 1.24 -4.22 -9.88
C GLN A 20 1.86 -3.17 -8.96
N LEU A 21 2.18 -3.53 -7.70
CA LEU A 21 2.87 -2.61 -6.78
C LEU A 21 4.24 -2.19 -7.33
N ARG A 22 5.04 -3.13 -7.83
CA ARG A 22 6.31 -2.85 -8.53
C ARG A 22 6.11 -1.86 -9.69
N ARG A 23 5.06 -2.05 -10.48
CA ARG A 23 4.75 -1.14 -11.60
C ARG A 23 4.38 0.25 -11.10
N MET A 24 3.60 0.35 -10.02
CA MET A 24 3.25 1.63 -9.42
C MET A 24 4.50 2.37 -8.93
N VAL A 25 5.39 1.72 -8.16
CA VAL A 25 6.61 2.37 -7.65
C VAL A 25 7.64 2.68 -8.74
N LYS A 26 7.65 1.96 -9.86
CA LYS A 26 8.50 2.32 -11.02
C LYS A 26 7.99 3.55 -11.77
N SER A 27 6.69 3.85 -11.69
CA SER A 27 6.08 4.96 -12.44
C SER A 27 6.30 6.34 -11.80
N ARG A 28 6.79 6.39 -10.56
CA ARG A 28 6.86 7.61 -9.77
C ARG A 28 7.92 7.50 -8.67
N PRO A 29 8.55 8.61 -8.27
CA PRO A 29 9.56 8.60 -7.20
C PRO A 29 8.97 8.28 -5.82
N TYR A 30 7.68 8.55 -5.61
CA TYR A 30 6.97 8.36 -4.35
C TYR A 30 5.55 7.85 -4.59
N LEU A 31 5.18 6.76 -3.91
CA LEU A 31 3.82 6.24 -3.89
C LEU A 31 3.25 6.29 -2.46
N PRO A 32 2.31 7.20 -2.16
CA PRO A 32 1.70 7.29 -0.84
C PRO A 32 0.75 6.11 -0.56
N VAL A 33 0.63 5.72 0.71
CA VAL A 33 -0.25 4.63 1.16
C VAL A 33 -1.71 4.85 0.76
N HIS A 34 -2.22 6.09 0.88
CA HIS A 34 -3.61 6.41 0.54
C HIS A 34 -3.91 6.19 -0.95
N GLU A 35 -2.92 6.30 -1.83
CA GLU A 35 -3.12 6.04 -3.24
C GLU A 35 -3.20 4.54 -3.55
N ILE A 36 -2.43 3.71 -2.84
CA ILE A 36 -2.59 2.25 -2.90
C ILE A 36 -4.03 1.89 -2.52
N ARG A 37 -4.53 2.45 -1.41
CA ARG A 37 -5.91 2.23 -0.97
C ARG A 37 -6.93 2.62 -2.04
N ARG A 38 -6.82 3.84 -2.57
CA ARG A 38 -7.71 4.36 -3.62
C ARG A 38 -7.68 3.50 -4.89
N THR A 39 -6.50 3.06 -5.31
CA THR A 39 -6.31 2.29 -6.55
C THR A 39 -7.01 0.93 -6.51
N TYR A 40 -7.02 0.31 -5.33
CA TYR A 40 -7.51 -1.06 -5.14
C TYR A 40 -8.86 -1.14 -4.39
N GLY A 41 -9.44 0.01 -4.01
CA GLY A 41 -10.69 0.05 -3.25
C GLY A 41 -10.56 -0.56 -1.84
N LEU A 42 -9.39 -0.39 -1.22
CA LEU A 42 -9.11 -0.93 0.11
C LEU A 42 -9.75 -0.04 1.18
N PRO A 43 -10.21 -0.64 2.29
CA PRO A 43 -10.65 0.15 3.43
C PRO A 43 -9.48 1.00 3.95
N GLY A 44 -9.80 2.08 4.62
CA GLY A 44 -8.86 2.61 5.61
C GLY A 44 -9.51 3.66 6.45
N ASP A 45 -10.35 3.07 7.28
CA ASP A 45 -10.53 3.47 8.65
C ASP A 45 -9.24 4.08 9.26
N GLU A 46 -9.41 5.11 10.08
CA GLU A 46 -8.34 5.80 10.80
C GLU A 46 -7.65 4.86 11.81
N ASP A 47 -8.37 3.84 12.28
CA ASP A 47 -7.86 2.84 13.23
C ASP A 47 -7.09 1.69 12.52
N LEU A 48 -7.14 1.63 11.19
CA LEU A 48 -6.51 0.55 10.44
C LEU A 48 -5.00 0.77 10.39
N THR A 49 -4.29 0.12 11.31
CA THR A 49 -2.84 0.14 11.42
C THR A 49 -2.32 -1.28 11.61
N VAL A 50 -1.55 -1.78 10.63
CA VAL A 50 -0.93 -3.10 10.67
C VAL A 50 0.57 -2.99 10.93
N LYS A 51 1.09 -3.84 11.81
CA LYS A 51 2.53 -3.94 12.08
C LYS A 51 3.22 -4.82 11.04
N ILE A 52 4.30 -4.33 10.46
CA ILE A 52 5.20 -5.06 9.57
C ILE A 52 6.61 -5.06 10.16
N SER A 53 7.36 -6.14 9.94
CA SER A 53 8.75 -6.22 10.39
C SER A 53 9.69 -5.93 9.22
N THR A 54 10.63 -5.01 9.42
CA THR A 54 11.64 -4.62 8.42
C THR A 54 13.04 -4.92 8.95
N THR A 55 14.07 -4.83 8.11
CA THR A 55 15.47 -4.98 8.53
C THR A 55 15.87 -3.96 9.60
N ASP A 56 15.25 -2.78 9.58
CA ASP A 56 15.57 -1.67 10.50
C ASP A 56 14.62 -1.65 11.73
N GLY A 57 13.85 -2.73 11.92
CA GLY A 57 12.88 -2.87 13.02
C GLY A 57 11.42 -2.81 12.57
N ASP A 58 10.51 -2.85 13.53
CA ASP A 58 9.08 -2.83 13.27
C ASP A 58 8.61 -1.46 12.74
N ALA A 59 7.61 -1.50 11.87
CA ALA A 59 6.95 -0.33 11.30
C ALA A 59 5.43 -0.55 11.23
N TRP A 60 4.68 0.54 11.11
CA TRP A 60 3.22 0.55 11.14
C TRP A 60 2.67 1.16 9.86
N ILE A 61 1.78 0.45 9.16
CA ILE A 61 1.25 0.86 7.86
C ILE A 61 -0.28 0.85 7.85
N GLY A 62 -0.86 1.89 7.25
CA GLY A 62 -2.31 2.03 7.07
C GLY A 62 -2.87 1.23 5.90
N LEU A 63 -2.52 -0.06 5.80
CA LEU A 63 -3.04 -1.00 4.79
C LEU A 63 -3.62 -2.24 5.48
N PRO A 64 -4.62 -2.91 4.86
CA PRO A 64 -5.14 -4.17 5.40
C PRO A 64 -4.03 -5.23 5.49
N GLU A 65 -4.21 -6.21 6.38
CA GLU A 65 -3.20 -7.23 6.71
C GLU A 65 -2.56 -7.85 5.46
N ARG A 66 -3.37 -8.23 4.47
CA ARG A 66 -2.90 -8.84 3.23
C ARG A 66 -1.92 -7.93 2.47
N GLU A 67 -2.31 -6.68 2.22
CA GLU A 67 -1.47 -5.73 1.50
C GLU A 67 -0.27 -5.29 2.34
N ALA A 68 -0.41 -5.17 3.66
CA ALA A 68 0.70 -4.91 4.57
C ALA A 68 1.76 -6.03 4.50
N LYS A 69 1.34 -7.31 4.50
CA LYS A 69 2.26 -8.45 4.35
C LYS A 69 2.92 -8.51 2.97
N LEU A 70 2.21 -8.08 1.93
CA LEU A 70 2.77 -7.94 0.59
C LEU A 70 3.88 -6.87 0.56
N ILE A 71 3.64 -5.70 1.18
CA ILE A 71 4.64 -4.65 1.34
C ILE A 71 5.83 -5.15 2.14
N GLU A 72 5.59 -5.82 3.28
CA GLU A 72 6.64 -6.41 4.11
C GLU A 72 7.56 -7.35 3.31
N THR A 73 6.97 -8.21 2.48
CA THR A 73 7.72 -9.14 1.63
C THR A 73 8.62 -8.40 0.65
N LEU A 74 8.09 -7.39 -0.05
CA LEU A 74 8.83 -6.62 -1.04
C LEU A 74 9.97 -5.79 -0.41
N VAL A 75 9.75 -5.26 0.79
CA VAL A 75 10.77 -4.54 1.57
C VAL A 75 11.89 -5.49 1.98
N LYS A 76 11.57 -6.68 2.53
CA LYS A 76 12.57 -7.69 2.91
C LYS A 76 13.38 -8.21 1.73
N GLN A 77 12.79 -8.21 0.53
CA GLN A 77 13.48 -8.57 -0.72
C GLN A 77 14.33 -7.42 -1.28
N GLY A 78 14.31 -6.23 -0.68
CA GLY A 78 15.06 -5.07 -1.14
C GLY A 78 14.52 -4.50 -2.46
N GLU A 79 13.26 -4.76 -2.81
CA GLU A 79 12.69 -4.29 -4.07
C GLU A 79 12.06 -2.90 -3.94
N ILE A 80 11.59 -2.55 -2.74
CA ILE A 80 11.02 -1.25 -2.40
C ILE A 80 11.58 -0.74 -1.08
N GLY A 81 11.66 0.58 -0.93
CA GLY A 81 11.92 1.24 0.34
C GLY A 81 10.66 1.86 0.94
N LEU A 82 10.71 2.14 2.24
CA LEU A 82 9.63 2.75 3.00
C LEU A 82 9.97 4.20 3.34
N ILE A 83 8.97 5.08 3.25
CA ILE A 83 9.06 6.46 3.72
C ILE A 83 8.29 6.57 5.03
N TYR A 84 8.97 7.07 6.04
CA TYR A 84 8.46 7.18 7.39
C TYR A 84 8.02 8.60 7.74
N HIS A 85 7.09 8.70 8.67
CA HIS A 85 6.82 9.94 9.37
C HIS A 85 7.94 10.23 10.38
N GLU A 86 8.45 11.47 10.41
CA GLU A 86 9.59 11.84 11.26
C GLU A 86 9.27 12.05 12.76
N MET A 87 8.05 12.49 13.10
CA MET A 87 7.70 12.94 14.45
C MET A 87 7.25 11.85 15.46
N PRO A 88 6.53 10.78 15.07
CA PRO A 88 6.11 9.76 16.04
C PRO A 88 7.29 8.91 16.53
N ARG A 89 7.26 8.49 17.80
CA ARG A 89 8.19 7.48 18.33
C ARG A 89 8.09 6.13 17.62
N ALA A 90 6.94 5.88 16.98
CA ALA A 90 6.69 4.71 16.14
C ALA A 90 7.04 5.02 14.67
N ARG A 91 7.63 4.07 13.96
CA ARG A 91 7.94 4.18 12.52
C ARG A 91 6.67 4.01 11.70
N VAL A 92 5.93 5.10 11.51
CA VAL A 92 4.70 5.10 10.70
C VAL A 92 5.04 5.26 9.22
N VAL A 93 4.56 4.35 8.38
CA VAL A 93 4.78 4.34 6.93
C VAL A 93 3.80 5.30 6.25
N LEU A 94 4.33 6.31 5.57
CA LEU A 94 3.55 7.27 4.77
C LEU A 94 3.43 6.84 3.31
N GLY A 95 4.41 6.10 2.81
CA GLY A 95 4.43 5.59 1.44
C GLY A 95 5.66 4.76 1.16
N ILE A 96 5.82 4.42 -0.11
CA ILE A 96 6.87 3.53 -0.61
C ILE A 96 7.54 4.15 -1.84
N HIS A 97 8.76 3.73 -2.11
CA HIS A 97 9.50 4.08 -3.33
C HIS A 97 10.21 2.84 -3.88
N GLY A 98 10.61 2.87 -5.15
CA GLY A 98 11.45 1.81 -5.72
C GLY A 98 12.83 1.78 -5.06
N ALA A 99 13.41 0.59 -4.87
CA ALA A 99 14.78 0.46 -4.37
C ALA A 99 15.85 0.94 -5.36
N THR A 100 15.45 1.14 -6.62
CA THR A 100 16.33 1.62 -7.69
C THR A 100 16.28 3.14 -7.78
N LEU A 101 17.02 3.84 -6.93
CA LEU A 101 17.61 5.12 -7.31
C LEU A 101 18.81 4.80 -8.22
N HIS A 102 18.58 4.42 -9.47
CA HIS A 102 19.62 4.55 -10.48
C HIS A 102 19.71 6.03 -10.84
N ALA A 103 20.68 6.70 -10.24
CA ALA A 103 21.51 7.69 -10.91
C ALA A 103 22.97 7.20 -10.79
#